data_AF-A0A2D8VB51-F1
#
_entry.id   AF-A0A2D8VB51-F1
#
_cell.length_a   1.000
_cell.length_b   1.000
_cell.length_c   1.000
_cell.angle_alpha   90.00
_cell.angle_beta   90.00
_cell.angle_gamma   90.00
#
_symmetry.space_group_name_H-M   'P 1'
#
loop_
_entity.id
_entity.type
_entity.pdbx_description
1 polymer ?
#
loop_
_entity_poly.entity_id
_entity_poly.type
_entity_poly.pdbx_seq_one_letter_code
_entity_poly.pdbx_strand_id
1 'polypeptide(L)'
;MSEVTAQPKGYLYDESKVAPYELPDLLTCLDGTKVSDAETWTGKRRPEVLRLFEDEVYGRSPAKPKALRFEVVEESPDSLDGKAHRRQVVIRLGKGKKALSVNLLVYLPKKAKAPVPGFLTINFMGNHTVNPDPAIRIPTSWVRNGNGIKDNKATAAGRGSRSSRWGVDAIIDRGYAFATVYYGDIDPDFHDGYENGIHPLFPPADPKKRKPTDWASIAGWAWGLSRCLDYLETDDGVDAKRVAVMGHSRLGKTALWAGASDERFALVISNNSGCGGA
;
A
#
# COMPACT_ATOMS: atom_id res chain seq x y z
N MET A 1 -3.78 -38.78 -0.99
CA MET A 1 -3.27 -37.60 -1.71
C MET A 1 -4.36 -37.21 -2.69
N SER A 2 -5.16 -36.19 -2.37
CA SER A 2 -6.13 -35.65 -3.31
C SER A 2 -5.39 -34.86 -4.38
N GLU A 3 -5.56 -35.23 -5.63
CA GLU A 3 -5.06 -34.47 -6.76
C GLU A 3 -5.74 -33.09 -6.77
N VAL A 4 -4.96 -32.04 -6.54
CA VAL A 4 -5.41 -30.66 -6.73
C VAL A 4 -5.54 -30.45 -8.24
N THR A 5 -6.75 -30.59 -8.76
CA THR A 5 -7.08 -30.27 -10.14
C THR A 5 -7.05 -28.76 -10.30
N ALA A 6 -6.21 -28.26 -11.21
CA ALA A 6 -6.16 -26.85 -11.56
C ALA A 6 -7.56 -26.38 -12.03
N GLN A 7 -7.97 -25.17 -11.63
CA GLN A 7 -9.28 -24.64 -12.03
C GLN A 7 -9.43 -24.58 -13.56
N PRO A 8 -10.61 -24.94 -14.11
CA PRO A 8 -10.87 -24.90 -15.53
C PRO A 8 -10.69 -23.48 -16.11
N LYS A 9 -10.31 -23.38 -17.39
CA LYS A 9 -10.18 -22.10 -18.10
C LYS A 9 -11.52 -21.35 -18.12
N GLY A 10 -11.55 -20.15 -17.55
CA GLY A 10 -12.71 -19.25 -17.55
C GLY A 10 -12.98 -18.65 -16.17
N TYR A 11 -13.99 -17.77 -16.08
CA TYR A 11 -14.51 -17.29 -14.80
C TYR A 11 -15.88 -17.92 -14.57
N LEU A 12 -16.13 -18.35 -13.34
CA LEU A 12 -17.41 -18.92 -12.93
C LEU A 12 -18.30 -17.80 -12.39
N TYR A 13 -19.28 -17.38 -13.18
CA TYR A 13 -20.25 -16.34 -12.81
C TYR A 13 -21.59 -16.89 -12.30
N ASP A 14 -21.80 -18.19 -12.43
CA ASP A 14 -23.03 -18.89 -12.06
C ASP A 14 -22.84 -19.56 -10.71
N GLU A 15 -23.44 -18.99 -9.66
CA GLU A 15 -23.30 -19.47 -8.27
C GLU A 15 -23.63 -20.96 -8.12
N SER A 16 -24.55 -21.49 -8.94
CA SER A 16 -24.93 -22.91 -8.89
C SER A 16 -23.80 -23.87 -9.29
N LYS A 17 -22.73 -23.37 -9.92
CA LYS A 17 -21.56 -24.14 -10.34
C LYS A 17 -20.40 -24.05 -9.35
N VAL A 18 -20.50 -23.24 -8.30
CA VAL A 18 -19.46 -23.16 -7.27
C VAL A 18 -19.37 -24.52 -6.57
N ALA A 19 -18.22 -25.18 -6.69
CA ALA A 19 -17.98 -26.43 -5.99
C ALA A 19 -18.02 -26.19 -4.46
N PRO A 20 -18.63 -27.09 -3.68
CA PRO A 20 -18.57 -27.00 -2.22
C PRO A 20 -17.12 -26.99 -1.73
N TYR A 21 -16.84 -26.20 -0.71
CA TYR A 21 -15.53 -26.10 -0.06
C TYR A 21 -15.68 -25.97 1.44
N GLU A 22 -14.64 -26.37 2.18
CA GLU A 22 -14.55 -26.21 3.62
C GLU A 22 -13.49 -25.15 3.93
N LEU A 23 -13.83 -24.20 4.80
CA LEU A 23 -12.88 -23.19 5.26
C LEU A 23 -12.10 -23.71 6.47
N PRO A 24 -10.79 -23.42 6.59
CA PRO A 24 -10.04 -23.70 7.80
C PRO A 24 -10.69 -23.01 9.01
N ASP A 25 -10.75 -23.71 10.15
CA ASP A 25 -11.29 -23.13 11.38
C ASP A 25 -10.37 -22.00 11.88
N LEU A 26 -10.92 -20.79 11.88
CA LEU A 26 -10.20 -19.59 12.29
C LEU A 26 -9.82 -19.63 13.78
N LEU A 27 -10.67 -20.22 14.62
CA LEU A 27 -10.54 -20.24 16.08
C LEU A 27 -9.95 -21.57 16.59
N THR A 28 -9.15 -22.23 15.75
CA THR A 28 -8.31 -23.36 16.15
C THR A 28 -6.86 -23.10 15.75
N CYS A 29 -5.96 -23.09 16.72
CA CYS A 29 -4.52 -23.00 16.51
C CYS A 29 -3.98 -24.23 15.75
N LEU A 30 -2.79 -24.11 15.18
CA LEU A 30 -2.17 -25.19 14.41
C LEU A 30 -1.91 -26.47 15.22
N ASP A 31 -1.79 -26.36 16.54
CA ASP A 31 -1.64 -27.49 17.46
C ASP A 31 -2.98 -28.05 17.99
N GLY A 32 -4.12 -27.56 17.48
CA GLY A 32 -5.46 -27.97 17.89
C GLY A 32 -6.05 -27.20 19.07
N THR A 33 -5.30 -26.29 19.71
CA THR A 33 -5.83 -25.44 20.79
C THR A 33 -7.00 -24.60 20.28
N LYS A 34 -8.13 -24.59 20.98
CA LYS A 34 -9.27 -23.71 20.66
C LYS A 34 -9.01 -22.29 21.16
N VAL A 35 -9.35 -21.30 20.35
CA VAL A 35 -9.26 -19.88 20.69
C VAL A 35 -10.58 -19.45 21.34
N SER A 36 -10.57 -19.25 22.65
CA SER A 36 -11.74 -18.84 23.45
C SER A 36 -11.73 -17.37 23.87
N ASP A 37 -10.61 -16.69 23.71
CA ASP A 37 -10.38 -15.34 24.23
C ASP A 37 -9.38 -14.55 23.38
N ALA A 38 -9.34 -13.24 23.61
CA ALA A 38 -8.51 -12.30 22.87
C ALA A 38 -7.01 -12.50 23.14
N GLU A 39 -6.63 -12.98 24.33
CA GLU A 39 -5.23 -13.22 24.68
C GLU A 39 -4.67 -14.38 23.86
N THR A 40 -5.41 -15.49 23.78
CA THR A 40 -5.05 -16.65 22.93
C THR A 40 -5.01 -16.26 21.46
N TRP A 41 -5.97 -15.46 20.99
CA TRP A 41 -5.93 -14.93 19.63
C TRP A 41 -4.65 -14.12 19.37
N THR A 42 -4.37 -13.14 20.23
CA THR A 42 -3.30 -12.17 20.02
C THR A 42 -1.92 -12.79 20.21
N GLY A 43 -1.74 -13.59 21.25
CA GLY A 43 -0.46 -14.20 21.61
C GLY A 43 -0.10 -15.45 20.82
N LYS A 44 -1.08 -16.13 20.20
CA LYS A 44 -0.85 -17.42 19.52
C LYS A 44 -1.44 -17.48 18.12
N ARG A 45 -2.77 -17.41 17.98
CA ARG A 45 -3.42 -17.69 16.69
C ARG A 45 -3.09 -16.66 15.61
N ARG A 46 -3.09 -15.36 15.95
CA ARG A 46 -2.79 -14.29 15.01
C ARG A 46 -1.36 -14.42 14.43
N PRO A 47 -0.29 -14.61 15.24
CA PRO A 47 1.05 -14.90 14.71
C PRO A 47 1.10 -16.12 13.79
N GLU A 48 0.39 -17.21 14.10
CA GLU A 48 0.32 -18.39 13.24
C GLU A 48 -0.30 -18.06 11.87
N VAL A 49 -1.46 -17.39 11.87
CA VAL A 49 -2.15 -17.00 10.64
C VAL A 49 -1.28 -16.06 9.81
N LEU A 50 -0.69 -15.04 10.45
CA LEU A 50 0.22 -14.12 9.77
C LEU A 50 1.38 -14.89 9.12
N ARG A 51 1.94 -15.88 9.82
CA ARG A 51 3.03 -16.68 9.31
C ARG A 51 2.65 -17.55 8.11
N LEU A 52 1.45 -18.14 8.12
CA LEU A 52 0.95 -18.89 6.96
C LEU A 52 0.84 -18.00 5.73
N PHE A 53 0.35 -16.76 5.88
CA PHE A 53 0.28 -15.82 4.76
C PHE A 53 1.66 -15.34 4.29
N GLU A 54 2.61 -15.15 5.21
CA GLU A 54 4.00 -14.86 4.85
C GLU A 54 4.65 -16.02 4.08
N ASP A 55 4.35 -17.26 4.46
CA ASP A 55 5.07 -18.42 3.93
C ASP A 55 4.47 -18.94 2.62
N GLU A 56 3.14 -18.83 2.48
CA GLU A 56 2.40 -19.49 1.39
C GLU A 56 1.73 -18.51 0.42
N VAL A 57 1.65 -17.20 0.73
CA VAL A 57 0.88 -16.24 -0.08
C VAL A 57 1.68 -15.01 -0.50
N TYR A 58 2.08 -14.16 0.45
CA TYR A 58 2.62 -12.83 0.16
C TYR A 58 4.15 -12.74 0.27
N GLY A 59 4.77 -13.64 1.00
CA GLY A 59 6.21 -13.64 1.28
C GLY A 59 6.60 -12.73 2.46
N ARG A 60 7.78 -13.00 3.01
CA ARG A 60 8.34 -12.32 4.20
C ARG A 60 9.03 -11.03 3.79
N SER A 61 8.49 -9.91 4.26
CA SER A 61 9.10 -8.59 4.03
C SER A 61 10.27 -8.36 5.00
N PRO A 62 11.30 -7.58 4.62
CA PRO A 62 12.39 -7.23 5.52
C PRO A 62 11.89 -6.31 6.65
N ALA A 63 12.67 -6.22 7.73
CA ALA A 63 12.42 -5.22 8.77
C ALA A 63 12.57 -3.77 8.24
N LYS A 64 12.15 -2.78 9.03
CA LYS A 64 12.35 -1.35 8.74
C LYS A 64 13.83 -1.08 8.39
N PRO A 65 14.13 -0.38 7.28
CA PRO A 65 15.50 -0.21 6.84
C PRO A 65 16.23 0.77 7.75
N LYS A 66 17.51 0.51 8.05
CA LYS A 66 18.36 1.45 8.78
C LYS A 66 18.59 2.76 8.02
N ALA A 67 18.59 2.70 6.69
CA ALA A 67 18.75 3.84 5.81
C ALA A 67 17.37 4.28 5.28
N LEU A 68 16.68 5.07 6.09
CA LEU A 68 15.41 5.71 5.77
C LEU A 68 15.57 7.23 6.00
N ARG A 69 15.22 8.04 5.01
CA ARG A 69 15.27 9.51 5.13
C ARG A 69 14.03 10.12 4.50
N PHE A 70 13.55 11.19 5.11
CA PHE A 70 12.41 11.96 4.64
C PHE A 70 12.87 13.35 4.23
N GLU A 71 12.40 13.82 3.09
CA GLU A 71 12.74 15.13 2.54
C GLU A 71 11.46 15.81 2.09
N VAL A 72 11.04 16.87 2.77
CA VAL A 72 9.95 17.73 2.28
C VAL A 72 10.51 18.52 1.11
N VAL A 73 10.03 18.23 -0.09
CA VAL A 73 10.55 18.80 -1.35
C VAL A 73 9.64 19.87 -1.95
N GLU A 74 8.43 19.99 -1.44
CA GLU A 74 7.47 21.03 -1.81
C GLU A 74 6.44 21.16 -0.68
N GLU A 75 6.04 22.39 -0.36
CA GLU A 75 4.98 22.69 0.60
C GLU A 75 4.22 23.95 0.16
N SER A 76 2.91 23.95 0.37
CA SER A 76 2.05 25.11 0.14
C SER A 76 1.00 25.23 1.23
N PRO A 77 0.87 26.40 1.89
CA PRO A 77 -0.13 26.61 2.94
C PRO A 77 -1.56 26.85 2.41
N ASP A 78 -1.71 27.06 1.11
CA ASP A 78 -2.95 27.55 0.46
C ASP A 78 -3.41 26.67 -0.71
N SER A 79 -3.16 25.37 -0.63
CA SER A 79 -3.62 24.42 -1.64
C SER A 79 -5.12 24.13 -1.54
N LEU A 80 -5.70 23.53 -2.60
CA LEU A 80 -7.14 23.23 -2.69
C LEU A 80 -8.00 24.46 -2.41
N ASP A 81 -7.73 25.56 -3.13
CA ASP A 81 -8.42 26.84 -2.98
C ASP A 81 -8.40 27.36 -1.53
N GLY A 82 -7.25 27.21 -0.85
CA GLY A 82 -7.06 27.65 0.53
C GLY A 82 -7.66 26.72 1.59
N LYS A 83 -8.16 25.53 1.23
CA LYS A 83 -8.70 24.57 2.19
C LYS A 83 -7.63 23.73 2.90
N ALA A 84 -6.45 23.56 2.31
CA ALA A 84 -5.45 22.63 2.82
C ALA A 84 -4.01 23.14 2.75
N HIS A 85 -3.20 22.70 3.72
CA HIS A 85 -1.75 22.68 3.60
C HIS A 85 -1.34 21.44 2.80
N ARG A 86 -0.63 21.62 1.68
CA ARG A 86 -0.03 20.52 0.91
C ARG A 86 1.43 20.34 1.29
N ARG A 87 1.87 19.09 1.45
CA ARG A 87 3.27 18.70 1.49
C ARG A 87 3.54 17.59 0.48
N GLN A 88 4.69 17.65 -0.17
CA GLN A 88 5.21 16.56 -0.97
C GLN A 88 6.55 16.13 -0.40
N VAL A 89 6.66 14.85 -0.10
CA VAL A 89 7.76 14.28 0.65
C VAL A 89 8.39 13.19 -0.18
N VAL A 90 9.72 13.24 -0.32
CA VAL A 90 10.48 12.13 -0.87
C VAL A 90 10.97 11.26 0.28
N ILE A 91 10.47 10.03 0.33
CA ILE A 91 10.94 8.98 1.22
C ILE A 91 12.07 8.24 0.49
N ARG A 92 13.30 8.38 0.99
CA ARG A 92 14.49 7.73 0.44
C ARG A 92 14.75 6.42 1.18
N LEU A 93 14.74 5.31 0.43
CA LEU A 93 15.01 3.97 0.92
C LEU A 93 16.38 3.51 0.41
N GLY A 94 17.31 3.22 1.33
CA GLY A 94 18.68 2.83 0.99
C GLY A 94 19.68 4.01 0.94
N LYS A 95 20.86 3.77 0.36
CA LYS A 95 21.99 4.73 0.35
C LYS A 95 22.47 5.05 -1.06
N GLY A 96 22.95 6.28 -1.24
CA GLY A 96 23.63 6.74 -2.45
C GLY A 96 22.74 6.71 -3.69
N LYS A 97 23.36 6.56 -4.87
CA LYS A 97 22.68 6.54 -6.17
C LYS A 97 21.71 5.37 -6.36
N LYS A 98 21.79 4.34 -5.52
CA LYS A 98 20.89 3.18 -5.54
C LYS A 98 19.63 3.39 -4.69
N ALA A 99 19.51 4.50 -3.95
CA ALA A 99 18.37 4.73 -3.10
C ALA A 99 17.08 4.85 -3.93
N LEU A 100 16.06 4.09 -3.55
CA LEU A 100 14.72 4.21 -4.12
C LEU A 100 14.05 5.45 -3.54
N SER A 101 13.31 6.18 -4.39
CA SER A 101 12.61 7.41 -3.99
C SER A 101 11.12 7.20 -4.11
N VAL A 102 10.43 7.25 -2.98
CA VAL A 102 8.99 7.08 -2.89
C VAL A 102 8.35 8.43 -2.61
N ASN A 103 7.50 8.93 -3.51
CA ASN A 103 6.93 10.27 -3.41
C ASN A 103 5.57 10.20 -2.70
N LEU A 104 5.50 10.74 -1.49
CA LEU A 104 4.29 10.86 -0.70
C LEU A 104 3.70 12.28 -0.88
N LEU A 105 2.42 12.36 -1.21
CA LEU A 105 1.64 13.60 -1.22
C LEU A 105 0.74 13.61 0.01
N VAL A 106 0.76 14.70 0.78
CA VAL A 106 -0.05 14.90 1.98
C VAL A 106 -0.83 16.21 1.86
N TYR A 107 -2.13 16.17 2.15
CA TYR A 107 -2.97 17.34 2.38
C TYR A 107 -3.49 17.32 3.81
N LEU A 108 -3.33 18.44 4.51
CA LEU A 108 -3.84 18.66 5.87
C LEU A 108 -4.92 19.74 5.84
N PRO A 109 -6.06 19.57 6.53
CA PRO A 109 -7.08 20.62 6.60
C PRO A 109 -6.53 21.89 7.23
N LYS A 110 -6.62 23.03 6.53
CA LYS A 110 -6.11 24.32 7.02
C LYS A 110 -6.79 24.80 8.30
N LYS A 111 -8.03 24.36 8.52
CA LYS A 111 -8.82 24.69 9.72
C LYS A 111 -8.43 23.86 10.95
N ALA A 112 -7.56 22.87 10.81
CA ALA A 112 -7.11 22.04 11.92
C ALA A 112 -6.33 22.86 12.95
N LYS A 113 -6.65 22.66 14.23
CA LYS A 113 -5.98 23.32 15.37
C LYS A 113 -5.09 22.37 16.18
N ALA A 114 -5.08 21.09 15.80
CA ALA A 114 -4.39 19.99 16.44
C ALA A 114 -4.13 18.90 15.37
N PRO A 115 -3.24 17.93 15.63
CA PRO A 115 -3.01 16.82 14.71
C PRO A 115 -4.31 16.07 14.38
N VAL A 116 -4.54 15.78 13.10
CA VAL A 116 -5.79 15.18 12.62
C VAL A 116 -5.64 13.70 12.27
N PRO A 117 -6.70 12.88 12.45
CA PRO A 117 -6.73 11.54 11.85
C PRO A 117 -6.63 11.64 10.33
N GLY A 118 -6.25 10.57 9.65
CA GLY A 118 -6.01 10.63 8.21
C GLY A 118 -6.22 9.34 7.45
N PHE A 119 -6.31 9.47 6.13
CA PHE A 119 -6.29 8.35 5.20
C PHE A 119 -4.93 8.27 4.53
N LEU A 120 -4.22 7.15 4.66
CA LEU A 120 -3.08 6.82 3.84
C LEU A 120 -3.52 5.87 2.72
N THR A 121 -3.31 6.31 1.49
CA THR A 121 -3.78 5.62 0.30
C THR A 121 -2.63 5.30 -0.66
N ILE A 122 -2.87 4.39 -1.59
CA ILE A 122 -1.92 4.05 -2.64
C ILE A 122 -2.60 4.11 -4.02
N ASN A 123 -1.96 4.76 -4.99
CA ASN A 123 -2.55 5.08 -6.29
C ASN A 123 -1.86 4.39 -7.46
N PHE A 124 -2.60 4.27 -8.57
CA PHE A 124 -2.23 3.48 -9.75
C PHE A 124 -1.38 4.20 -10.80
N MET A 125 -1.38 5.53 -10.84
CA MET A 125 -0.92 6.27 -12.04
C MET A 125 -0.04 7.48 -11.71
N GLY A 126 0.33 7.67 -10.45
CA GLY A 126 1.11 8.81 -9.99
C GLY A 126 0.27 9.81 -9.22
N ASN A 127 0.89 10.48 -8.22
CA ASN A 127 0.21 11.44 -7.35
C ASN A 127 -0.47 12.58 -8.14
N HIS A 128 0.15 13.07 -9.21
CA HIS A 128 -0.45 14.10 -10.07
C HIS A 128 -1.83 13.73 -10.66
N THR A 129 -2.20 12.44 -10.70
CA THR A 129 -3.51 12.01 -11.21
C THR A 129 -4.64 12.15 -10.18
N VAL A 130 -4.32 12.30 -8.90
CA VAL A 130 -5.34 12.33 -7.81
C VAL A 130 -6.06 13.67 -7.70
N ASN A 131 -5.44 14.75 -8.19
CA ASN A 131 -5.99 16.10 -8.19
C ASN A 131 -5.39 16.91 -9.37
N PRO A 132 -6.13 17.81 -10.02
CA PRO A 132 -5.63 18.60 -11.16
C PRO A 132 -4.55 19.65 -10.79
N ASP A 133 -4.31 19.88 -9.51
CA ASP A 133 -3.32 20.81 -8.98
C ASP A 133 -1.95 20.73 -9.72
N PRO A 134 -1.52 21.83 -10.38
CA PRO A 134 -0.33 21.83 -11.22
C PRO A 134 0.97 21.72 -10.41
N ALA A 135 0.94 21.99 -9.10
CA ALA A 135 2.12 21.92 -8.26
C ALA A 135 2.42 20.49 -7.77
N ILE A 136 1.47 19.55 -7.90
CA ILE A 136 1.76 18.14 -7.62
C ILE A 136 2.84 17.67 -8.60
N ARG A 137 3.90 17.08 -8.05
CA ARG A 137 5.03 16.55 -8.82
C ARG A 137 4.57 15.36 -9.65
N ILE A 138 5.04 15.33 -10.89
CA ILE A 138 4.85 14.19 -11.79
C ILE A 138 5.93 13.15 -11.45
N PRO A 139 5.57 11.87 -11.30
CA PRO A 139 6.56 10.84 -10.99
C PRO A 139 7.58 10.72 -12.13
N THR A 140 8.85 10.54 -11.77
CA THR A 140 9.92 10.21 -12.72
C THR A 140 10.09 8.69 -12.91
N SER A 141 9.43 7.90 -12.06
CA SER A 141 9.40 6.44 -12.12
C SER A 141 8.64 5.94 -13.35
N TRP A 142 8.84 4.68 -13.69
CA TRP A 142 8.07 4.01 -14.74
C TRP A 142 6.57 4.07 -14.40
N VAL A 143 5.74 4.38 -15.40
CA VAL A 143 4.28 4.32 -15.31
C VAL A 143 3.73 3.51 -16.47
N ARG A 144 2.75 2.65 -16.22
CA ARG A 144 2.08 1.87 -17.26
C ARG A 144 1.43 2.81 -18.29
N ASN A 145 1.73 2.63 -19.58
CA ASN A 145 1.18 3.47 -20.65
C ASN A 145 -0.36 3.51 -20.63
N GLY A 146 -0.90 4.69 -20.93
CA GLY A 146 -2.32 5.01 -20.93
C GLY A 146 -2.53 6.49 -21.20
N ASN A 147 -3.73 7.00 -20.93
CA ASN A 147 -4.04 8.41 -21.16
C ASN A 147 -3.14 9.32 -20.31
N GLY A 148 -2.46 10.27 -20.95
CA GLY A 148 -1.54 11.20 -20.30
C GLY A 148 -0.16 10.63 -19.97
N ILE A 149 0.19 9.45 -20.50
CA ILE A 149 1.49 8.79 -20.31
C ILE A 149 2.07 8.42 -21.67
N LYS A 150 3.36 8.70 -21.87
CA LYS A 150 4.09 8.42 -23.12
C LYS A 150 5.42 7.77 -22.77
N ASP A 151 5.77 6.68 -23.45
CA ASP A 151 7.02 5.95 -23.26
C ASP A 151 7.29 5.61 -21.79
N ASN A 152 6.22 5.18 -21.10
CA ASN A 152 6.17 4.87 -19.68
C ASN A 152 6.56 6.02 -18.73
N LYS A 153 6.42 7.26 -19.21
CA LYS A 153 6.62 8.48 -18.44
C LYS A 153 5.31 9.24 -18.35
N ALA A 154 4.92 9.58 -17.12
CA ALA A 154 3.78 10.44 -16.89
C ALA A 154 4.02 11.84 -17.44
N THR A 155 2.94 12.49 -17.88
CA THR A 155 2.98 13.85 -18.43
C THR A 155 1.97 14.75 -17.73
N ALA A 156 2.07 16.07 -17.91
CA ALA A 156 1.12 17.00 -17.35
C ALA A 156 -0.33 16.78 -17.83
N ALA A 157 -0.52 16.14 -18.99
CA ALA A 157 -1.85 15.78 -19.49
C ALA A 157 -2.58 14.75 -18.61
N GLY A 158 -1.87 14.02 -17.73
CA GLY A 158 -2.46 13.08 -16.79
C GLY A 158 -3.03 13.73 -15.52
N ARG A 159 -2.81 15.04 -15.30
CA ARG A 159 -3.22 15.73 -14.07
C ARG A 159 -4.70 15.58 -13.79
N GLY A 160 -5.05 15.20 -12.56
CA GLY A 160 -6.44 15.02 -12.14
C GLY A 160 -7.24 13.94 -12.89
N SER A 161 -6.63 13.15 -13.79
CA SER A 161 -7.34 12.15 -14.59
C SER A 161 -8.04 11.05 -13.76
N ARG A 162 -7.67 10.92 -12.48
CA ARG A 162 -8.24 9.98 -11.51
C ARG A 162 -8.89 10.66 -10.31
N SER A 163 -9.14 11.97 -10.36
CA SER A 163 -9.66 12.76 -9.22
C SER A 163 -10.95 12.20 -8.61
N SER A 164 -11.87 11.73 -9.45
CA SER A 164 -13.17 11.18 -9.02
C SER A 164 -13.09 9.94 -8.12
N ARG A 165 -11.90 9.36 -7.91
CA ARG A 165 -11.70 8.13 -7.12
C ARG A 165 -11.30 8.43 -5.68
N TRP A 166 -10.97 9.69 -5.37
CA TRP A 166 -10.28 10.04 -4.11
C TRP A 166 -11.11 10.87 -3.15
N GLY A 167 -12.06 11.68 -3.66
CA GLY A 167 -12.90 12.52 -2.80
C GLY A 167 -12.12 13.47 -1.90
N VAL A 168 -10.97 14.00 -2.36
CA VAL A 168 -10.01 14.77 -1.55
C VAL A 168 -10.68 15.93 -0.83
N ASP A 169 -11.50 16.73 -1.52
CA ASP A 169 -12.26 17.83 -0.90
C ASP A 169 -13.14 17.35 0.26
N ALA A 170 -13.88 16.25 0.07
CA ALA A 170 -14.76 15.73 1.12
C ALA A 170 -13.98 15.23 2.34
N ILE A 171 -12.81 14.62 2.14
CA ILE A 171 -11.93 14.17 3.22
C ILE A 171 -11.43 15.37 4.03
N ILE A 172 -10.95 16.41 3.33
CA ILE A 172 -10.42 17.63 3.94
C ILE A 172 -11.52 18.42 4.66
N ASP A 173 -12.68 18.61 4.03
CA ASP A 173 -13.82 19.32 4.61
C ASP A 173 -14.38 18.62 5.86
N ARG A 174 -14.21 17.29 5.96
CA ARG A 174 -14.54 16.50 7.14
C ARG A 174 -13.47 16.50 8.24
N GLY A 175 -12.34 17.19 8.02
CA GLY A 175 -11.28 17.35 9.02
C GLY A 175 -10.27 16.20 9.08
N TYR A 176 -10.12 15.41 8.01
CA TYR A 176 -9.13 14.34 7.93
C TYR A 176 -7.96 14.74 7.03
N ALA A 177 -6.75 14.28 7.37
CA ALA A 177 -5.62 14.32 6.44
C ALA A 177 -5.85 13.35 5.27
N PHE A 178 -5.38 13.73 4.08
CA PHE A 178 -5.30 12.85 2.92
C PHE A 178 -3.83 12.65 2.56
N ALA A 179 -3.37 11.41 2.58
CA ALA A 179 -2.03 11.03 2.13
C ALA A 179 -2.12 10.00 1.00
N THR A 180 -1.26 10.11 -0.01
CA THR A 180 -1.20 9.14 -1.11
C THR A 180 0.19 8.94 -1.66
N VAL A 181 0.48 7.71 -2.08
CA VAL A 181 1.73 7.30 -2.70
C VAL A 181 1.47 6.54 -4.00
N TYR A 182 2.32 6.73 -5.00
CA TYR A 182 2.27 5.96 -6.23
C TYR A 182 2.89 4.57 -6.03
N TYR A 183 2.15 3.50 -6.27
CA TYR A 183 2.65 2.14 -6.07
C TYR A 183 3.89 1.79 -6.91
N GLY A 184 4.01 2.37 -8.12
CA GLY A 184 5.16 2.15 -9.00
C GLY A 184 6.42 2.89 -8.57
N ASP A 185 6.35 3.82 -7.61
CA ASP A 185 7.56 4.32 -6.93
C ASP A 185 8.15 3.27 -5.98
N ILE A 186 7.32 2.33 -5.50
CA ILE A 186 7.74 1.25 -4.62
C ILE A 186 8.17 0.04 -5.46
N ASP A 187 7.27 -0.44 -6.32
CA ASP A 187 7.52 -1.58 -7.20
C ASP A 187 6.65 -1.47 -8.47
N PRO A 188 7.24 -1.20 -9.65
CA PRO A 188 6.54 -1.21 -10.93
C PRO A 188 5.79 -2.52 -11.22
N ASP A 189 4.56 -2.40 -11.70
CA ASP A 189 3.66 -3.53 -11.91
C ASP A 189 3.84 -4.19 -13.29
N PHE A 190 5.01 -4.80 -13.46
CA PHE A 190 5.30 -5.72 -14.55
C PHE A 190 6.41 -6.67 -14.10
N HIS A 191 6.44 -7.86 -14.70
CA HIS A 191 7.48 -8.83 -14.36
C HIS A 191 8.77 -8.51 -15.11
N ASP A 192 9.83 -8.23 -14.36
CA ASP A 192 11.17 -7.95 -14.87
C ASP A 192 12.25 -8.82 -14.18
N GLY A 193 11.85 -9.85 -13.45
CA GLY A 193 12.77 -10.64 -12.64
C GLY A 193 13.16 -9.99 -11.31
N TYR A 194 12.41 -8.99 -10.82
CA TYR A 194 12.67 -8.24 -9.58
C TYR A 194 13.92 -7.36 -9.65
N GLU A 195 14.21 -6.85 -10.84
CA GLU A 195 15.40 -6.03 -11.13
C GLU A 195 15.16 -4.54 -10.88
N ASN A 196 13.90 -4.13 -10.70
CA ASN A 196 13.49 -2.76 -10.42
C ASN A 196 12.84 -2.60 -9.03
N GLY A 197 12.47 -1.36 -8.70
CA GLY A 197 11.71 -1.06 -7.48
C GLY A 197 12.49 -1.35 -6.20
N ILE A 198 11.78 -1.87 -5.20
CA ILE A 198 12.28 -2.10 -3.85
C ILE A 198 13.10 -3.38 -3.70
N HIS A 199 12.88 -4.39 -4.56
CA HIS A 199 13.49 -5.71 -4.41
C HIS A 199 15.03 -5.70 -4.51
N PRO A 200 15.68 -4.94 -5.42
CA PRO A 200 17.14 -4.85 -5.49
C PRO A 200 17.80 -4.26 -4.24
N LEU A 201 17.04 -3.57 -3.37
CA LEU A 201 17.55 -3.08 -2.10
C LEU A 201 17.65 -4.19 -1.03
N PHE A 202 16.95 -5.30 -1.25
CA PHE A 202 16.89 -6.45 -0.34
C PHE A 202 17.02 -7.75 -1.14
N PRO A 203 18.16 -7.96 -1.82
CA PRO A 203 18.34 -9.14 -2.65
C PRO A 203 18.28 -10.41 -1.78
N PRO A 204 17.66 -11.49 -2.28
CA PRO A 204 17.74 -12.78 -1.63
C PRO A 204 19.19 -13.29 -1.63
N ALA A 205 19.48 -14.29 -0.80
CA ALA A 205 20.82 -14.88 -0.73
C ALA A 205 21.32 -15.43 -2.08
N ASP A 206 20.40 -15.96 -2.90
CA ASP A 206 20.65 -16.31 -4.30
C ASP A 206 19.58 -15.66 -5.19
N PRO A 207 19.89 -14.56 -5.90
CA PRO A 207 18.95 -13.89 -6.82
C PRO A 207 18.40 -14.78 -7.94
N LYS A 208 19.11 -15.85 -8.31
CA LYS A 208 18.65 -16.80 -9.34
C LYS A 208 17.72 -17.88 -8.79
N LYS A 209 17.59 -17.98 -7.46
CA LYS A 209 16.80 -18.98 -6.76
C LYS A 209 16.03 -18.35 -5.59
N ARG A 210 15.06 -17.52 -5.94
CA ARG A 210 14.12 -16.99 -4.96
C ARG A 210 13.41 -18.12 -4.23
N LYS A 211 13.28 -17.97 -2.91
CA LYS A 211 12.53 -18.89 -2.06
C LYS A 211 11.03 -18.64 -2.23
N PRO A 212 10.18 -19.66 -2.01
CA PRO A 212 8.73 -19.45 -1.94
C PRO A 212 8.32 -18.35 -0.95
N THR A 213 9.10 -18.19 0.13
CA THR A 213 8.86 -17.21 1.19
C THR A 213 9.47 -15.82 0.90
N ASP A 214 10.10 -15.59 -0.25
CA ASP A 214 10.59 -14.26 -0.61
C ASP A 214 9.40 -13.39 -1.06
N TRP A 215 9.19 -12.25 -0.42
CA TRP A 215 8.16 -11.24 -0.73
C TRP A 215 8.14 -10.69 -2.16
N ALA A 216 6.95 -10.53 -2.72
CA ALA A 216 6.75 -9.96 -4.06
C ALA A 216 6.01 -8.61 -4.00
N SER A 217 5.42 -8.16 -5.11
CA SER A 217 4.89 -6.80 -5.26
C SER A 217 3.82 -6.40 -4.24
N ILE A 218 2.85 -7.28 -3.90
CA ILE A 218 1.81 -6.94 -2.89
C ILE A 218 2.44 -6.66 -1.52
N ALA A 219 3.35 -7.53 -1.08
CA ALA A 219 4.11 -7.34 0.16
C ALA A 219 5.04 -6.13 0.10
N GLY A 220 5.70 -5.89 -1.05
CA GLY A 220 6.51 -4.71 -1.31
C GLY A 220 5.72 -3.41 -1.17
N TRP A 221 4.56 -3.31 -1.81
CA TRP A 221 3.66 -2.16 -1.72
C TRP A 221 3.14 -1.95 -0.30
N ALA A 222 2.77 -3.03 0.41
CA ALA A 222 2.28 -2.96 1.79
C ALA A 222 3.37 -2.46 2.75
N TRP A 223 4.57 -3.00 2.60
CA TRP A 223 5.74 -2.54 3.33
C TRP A 223 6.06 -1.06 3.03
N GLY A 224 5.91 -0.62 1.78
CA GLY A 224 6.06 0.78 1.39
C GLY A 224 5.03 1.71 2.07
N LEU A 225 3.78 1.26 2.25
CA LEU A 225 2.78 1.97 3.04
C LEU A 225 3.22 2.13 4.50
N SER A 226 3.81 1.11 5.11
CA SER A 226 4.37 1.22 6.47
C SER A 226 5.53 2.24 6.55
N ARG A 227 6.29 2.45 5.46
CA ARG A 227 7.32 3.51 5.39
C ARG A 227 6.72 4.90 5.22
N CYS A 228 5.57 5.00 4.56
CA CYS A 228 4.80 6.25 4.53
C CYS A 228 4.23 6.57 5.91
N LEU A 229 3.72 5.57 6.64
CA LEU A 229 3.30 5.75 8.03
C LEU A 229 4.47 6.16 8.94
N ASP A 230 5.68 5.62 8.73
CA ASP A 230 6.88 6.08 9.45
C ASP A 230 7.16 7.58 9.27
N TYR A 231 6.82 8.17 8.11
CA TYR A 231 6.90 9.63 7.92
C TYR A 231 5.77 10.36 8.64
N LEU A 232 4.53 9.85 8.54
CA LEU A 232 3.37 10.48 9.18
C LEU A 232 3.51 10.54 10.71
N GLU A 233 4.23 9.59 11.33
CA GLU A 233 4.63 9.64 12.75
C GLU A 233 5.53 10.83 13.11
N THR A 234 6.20 11.43 12.12
CA THR A 234 7.08 12.60 12.31
C THR A 234 6.39 13.92 11.92
N ASP A 235 5.20 13.86 11.33
CA ASP A 235 4.49 15.03 10.86
C ASP A 235 3.52 15.52 11.94
N ASP A 236 3.86 16.66 12.57
CA ASP A 236 3.07 17.25 13.67
C ASP A 236 1.64 17.67 13.26
N GLY A 237 1.31 17.65 11.97
CA GLY A 237 -0.06 17.88 11.48
C GLY A 237 -0.95 16.64 11.50
N VAL A 238 -0.36 15.44 11.68
CA VAL A 238 -1.06 14.15 11.57
C VAL A 238 -1.05 13.44 12.91
N ASP A 239 -2.22 12.99 13.35
CA ASP A 239 -2.32 12.00 14.42
C ASP A 239 -2.07 10.60 13.83
N ALA A 240 -0.80 10.19 13.82
CA ALA A 240 -0.38 8.93 13.23
C ALA A 240 -1.03 7.69 13.87
N LYS A 241 -1.54 7.80 15.11
CA LYS A 241 -2.28 6.72 15.79
C LYS A 241 -3.71 6.54 15.26
N ARG A 242 -4.19 7.45 14.40
CA ARG A 242 -5.51 7.42 13.79
C ARG A 242 -5.42 7.52 12.26
N VAL A 243 -4.54 6.72 11.68
CA VAL A 243 -4.40 6.59 10.22
C VAL A 243 -5.11 5.34 9.72
N ALA A 244 -6.06 5.54 8.80
CA ALA A 244 -6.70 4.48 8.04
C ALA A 244 -5.90 4.18 6.76
N VAL A 245 -5.54 2.92 6.51
CA VAL A 245 -4.95 2.50 5.24
C VAL A 245 -6.03 2.06 4.26
N MET A 246 -5.97 2.54 3.01
CA MET A 246 -7.00 2.27 2.00
C MET A 246 -6.40 1.96 0.63
N GLY A 247 -7.00 0.99 -0.06
CA GLY A 247 -6.67 0.71 -1.45
C GLY A 247 -7.79 0.04 -2.24
N HIS A 248 -7.64 0.04 -3.57
CA HIS A 248 -8.63 -0.51 -4.50
C HIS A 248 -8.03 -1.63 -5.38
N SER A 249 -8.82 -2.69 -5.65
CA SER A 249 -8.42 -3.79 -6.54
C SER A 249 -7.13 -4.46 -6.04
N ARG A 250 -6.07 -4.56 -6.86
CA ARG A 250 -4.76 -5.07 -6.41
C ARG A 250 -4.19 -4.30 -5.22
N LEU A 251 -4.50 -3.00 -5.11
CA LEU A 251 -4.08 -2.17 -3.99
C LEU A 251 -4.99 -2.32 -2.76
N GLY A 252 -6.19 -2.90 -2.92
CA GLY A 252 -7.02 -3.34 -1.79
C GLY A 252 -6.40 -4.55 -1.10
N LYS A 253 -5.85 -5.48 -1.88
CA LYS A 253 -5.02 -6.61 -1.36
C LYS A 253 -3.83 -6.07 -0.56
N THR A 254 -3.16 -5.06 -1.11
CA THR A 254 -2.07 -4.35 -0.44
C THR A 254 -2.49 -3.71 0.88
N ALA A 255 -3.63 -2.99 0.91
CA ALA A 255 -4.11 -2.35 2.13
C ALA A 255 -4.46 -3.39 3.21
N LEU A 256 -5.08 -4.50 2.83
CA LEU A 256 -5.33 -5.63 3.73
C LEU A 256 -4.03 -6.18 4.31
N TRP A 257 -3.05 -6.46 3.47
CA TRP A 257 -1.78 -7.00 3.94
C TRP A 257 -0.98 -5.99 4.78
N ALA A 258 -1.03 -4.69 4.45
CA ALA A 258 -0.41 -3.64 5.24
C ALA A 258 -1.01 -3.59 6.65
N GLY A 259 -2.34 -3.58 6.78
CA GLY A 259 -2.99 -3.57 8.08
C GLY A 259 -2.83 -4.88 8.85
N ALA A 260 -2.72 -6.03 8.16
CA ALA A 260 -2.46 -7.31 8.80
C ALA A 260 -1.03 -7.40 9.35
N SER A 261 -0.05 -6.87 8.63
CA SER A 261 1.39 -6.96 8.98
C SER A 261 1.92 -5.79 9.80
N ASP A 262 1.20 -4.66 9.88
CA ASP A 262 1.58 -3.47 10.64
C ASP A 262 0.40 -2.94 11.47
N GLU A 263 0.38 -3.29 12.75
CA GLU A 263 -0.71 -2.97 13.70
C GLU A 263 -0.79 -1.49 14.08
N ARG A 264 0.10 -0.65 13.56
CA ARG A 264 0.02 0.81 13.76
C ARG A 264 -1.12 1.44 12.95
N PHE A 265 -1.59 0.78 11.89
CA PHE A 265 -2.77 1.24 11.16
C PHE A 265 -4.04 1.07 12.01
N ALA A 266 -4.74 2.17 12.25
CA ALA A 266 -5.91 2.19 13.12
C ALA A 266 -7.17 1.59 12.46
N LEU A 267 -7.20 1.59 11.12
CA LEU A 267 -8.33 1.12 10.33
C LEU A 267 -7.84 0.68 8.93
N VAL A 268 -8.49 -0.33 8.35
CA VAL A 268 -8.17 -0.86 7.01
C VAL A 268 -9.40 -0.80 6.12
N ILE A 269 -9.25 -0.28 4.90
CA ILE A 269 -10.30 -0.25 3.88
C ILE A 269 -9.82 -1.01 2.64
N SER A 270 -10.46 -2.15 2.37
CA SER A 270 -10.27 -2.94 1.15
C SER A 270 -11.42 -2.72 0.18
N ASN A 271 -11.19 -1.98 -0.90
CA ASN A 271 -12.23 -1.68 -1.88
C ASN A 271 -12.11 -2.59 -3.12
N ASN A 272 -13.02 -3.55 -3.27
CA ASN A 272 -13.09 -4.50 -4.40
C ASN A 272 -11.75 -5.24 -4.63
N SER A 273 -11.17 -5.83 -3.59
CA SER A 273 -9.88 -6.52 -3.67
C SER A 273 -9.90 -7.80 -4.50
N GLY A 274 -10.92 -8.65 -4.36
CA GLY A 274 -11.03 -9.91 -5.07
C GLY A 274 -9.90 -10.91 -4.71
N CYS A 275 -9.69 -11.89 -5.59
CA CYS A 275 -8.76 -13.01 -5.40
C CYS A 275 -7.38 -12.59 -4.87
N GLY A 276 -6.94 -13.18 -3.76
CA GLY A 276 -5.70 -12.80 -3.06
C GLY A 276 -5.85 -11.54 -2.20
N GLY A 277 -7.07 -11.16 -1.87
CA GLY A 277 -7.43 -10.14 -0.87
C GLY A 277 -8.65 -10.64 -0.09
N ALA A 278 -9.71 -9.83 -0.03
CA ALA A 278 -11.05 -10.22 0.41
C ALA A 278 -11.94 -10.60 -0.77
#